data_AF-A0A8S3QW08-F1
#
_entry.id   AF-A0A8S3QW08-F1
#
_cell.length_a   1.000
_cell.length_b   1.000
_cell.length_c   1.000
_cell.angle_alpha   90.00
_cell.angle_beta   90.00
_cell.angle_gamma   90.00
#
_symmetry.space_group_name_H-M   'P 1'
#
loop_
_entity.id
_entity.type
_entity.pdbx_description
1 polymer ?
#
loop_
_entity_poly.entity_id
_entity_poly.type
_entity_poly.pdbx_seq_one_letter_code
_entity_poly.pdbx_strand_id
1 'polypeptide(L)'
;MALVFNRNSVGIKATGLAVTVPDHPKARLMYYLNCMCNVLSLDQTEHNIVRLTDYHNYHLLTNEETAAMVLLCTLLDPVSLNDVCIFHEENACGSYGNEFFEINARRTTIAAAQSIMVGNVRVAIKKIMCYKMSWLEKNYIEPLGFFIALYQNASRQQQRQITHTSRPTVAYIDTSSNTCCCSIL
;
A
#
# COMPACT_ATOMS: atom_id res chain seq x y z
N MET A 1 19.74 15.79 -9.18
CA MET A 1 20.26 16.80 -8.24
C MET A 1 20.37 16.13 -6.89
N ALA A 2 21.52 16.23 -6.21
CA ALA A 2 21.67 15.66 -4.87
C ALA A 2 21.23 16.71 -3.83
N LEU A 3 20.24 16.38 -3.01
CA LEU A 3 19.81 17.23 -1.90
C LEU A 3 20.64 16.86 -0.68
N VAL A 4 21.45 17.80 -0.19
CA VAL A 4 22.22 17.62 1.04
C VAL A 4 21.34 18.03 2.22
N PHE A 5 20.81 17.05 2.94
CA PHE A 5 20.06 17.30 4.18
C PHE A 5 21.03 17.53 5.34
N ASN A 6 21.47 18.77 5.53
CA ASN A 6 22.24 19.13 6.71
C ASN A 6 21.29 19.43 7.87
N ARG A 7 21.32 18.61 8.93
CA ARG A 7 20.55 18.83 10.19
C ARG A 7 20.78 20.23 10.79
N ASN A 8 21.88 20.89 10.45
CA ASN A 8 22.23 22.24 10.93
C ASN A 8 21.81 23.36 9.97
N SER A 9 21.09 23.05 8.89
CA SER A 9 20.56 24.09 8.01
C SER A 9 19.37 24.81 8.68
N VAL A 10 19.50 26.13 8.79
CA VAL A 10 18.58 27.02 9.50
C VAL A 10 17.17 26.94 8.88
N GLY A 11 16.27 26.18 9.50
CA GLY A 11 14.87 26.07 9.08
C GLY A 11 14.28 24.66 9.12
N ILE A 12 15.08 23.61 9.34
CA ILE A 12 14.60 22.24 9.38
C ILE A 12 14.51 21.77 10.84
N LYS A 13 13.30 21.48 11.33
CA LYS A 13 13.08 20.96 12.70
C LYS A 13 12.71 19.49 12.63
N ALA A 14 13.48 18.64 13.30
CA ALA A 14 13.14 17.22 13.49
C ALA A 14 11.91 17.09 14.39
N THR A 15 10.97 16.22 14.01
CA THR A 15 9.68 16.01 14.70
C THR A 15 9.31 14.54 14.89
N GLY A 16 10.20 13.61 14.53
CA GLY A 16 9.97 12.19 14.69
C GLY A 16 9.86 11.76 16.15
N LEU A 17 9.18 10.62 16.33
CA LEU A 17 9.02 9.94 17.61
C LEU A 17 9.48 8.50 17.43
N ALA A 18 10.17 7.99 18.46
CA ALA A 18 10.51 6.57 18.52
C ALA A 18 9.23 5.77 18.78
N VAL A 19 8.95 4.79 17.92
CA VAL A 19 7.77 3.94 18.03
C VAL A 19 8.13 2.48 17.86
N THR A 20 7.44 1.62 18.60
CA THR A 20 7.56 0.17 18.47
C THR A 20 6.41 -0.34 17.60
N VAL A 21 6.75 -0.91 16.45
CA VAL A 21 5.76 -1.43 15.50
C VAL A 21 5.74 -2.96 15.59
N PRO A 22 4.56 -3.59 15.78
CA PRO A 22 4.43 -5.05 15.85
C PRO A 22 5.04 -5.77 14.65
N ASP A 23 5.56 -6.97 14.88
CA ASP A 23 6.21 -7.77 13.84
C ASP A 23 5.19 -8.59 13.05
N HIS A 24 4.38 -7.88 12.26
CA HIS A 24 3.35 -8.48 11.42
C HIS A 24 3.21 -7.71 10.11
N PRO A 25 3.10 -8.36 8.93
CA PRO A 25 3.07 -7.67 7.63
C PRO A 25 2.00 -6.58 7.56
N LYS A 26 0.82 -6.86 8.11
CA LYS A 26 -0.27 -5.88 8.19
C LYS A 26 0.12 -4.65 9.03
N ALA A 27 0.63 -4.85 10.25
CA ALA A 27 1.02 -3.75 11.13
C ALA A 27 2.11 -2.88 10.51
N ARG A 28 3.09 -3.50 9.83
CA ARG A 28 4.18 -2.82 9.11
C ARG A 28 3.64 -1.90 8.00
N LEU A 29 2.71 -2.39 7.18
CA LEU A 29 2.08 -1.55 6.14
C LEU A 29 1.18 -0.45 6.70
N MET A 30 0.40 -0.74 7.75
CA MET A 30 -0.40 0.30 8.42
C MET A 30 0.50 1.41 8.98
N TYR A 31 1.66 1.04 9.54
CA TYR A 31 2.64 1.99 10.01
C TYR A 31 3.25 2.82 8.88
N TYR A 32 3.59 2.19 7.75
CA TYR A 32 4.01 2.92 6.54
C TYR A 32 2.95 3.94 6.11
N LEU A 33 1.68 3.51 6.02
CA LEU A 33 0.57 4.39 5.64
C LEU A 33 0.43 5.56 6.61
N ASN A 34 0.53 5.31 7.92
CA ASN A 34 0.52 6.36 8.94
C ASN A 34 1.64 7.39 8.73
N CYS A 35 2.84 6.93 8.36
CA CYS A 35 3.95 7.83 8.04
C CYS A 35 3.62 8.70 6.81
N MET A 36 3.04 8.11 5.76
CA MET A 36 2.65 8.87 4.57
C MET A 36 1.53 9.87 4.85
N CYS A 37 0.54 9.52 5.68
CA CYS A 37 -0.50 10.47 6.11
C CYS A 37 0.09 11.68 6.85
N ASN A 38 1.10 11.47 7.70
CA ASN A 38 1.80 12.54 8.42
C ASN A 38 2.62 13.44 7.46
N VAL A 39 3.18 12.88 6.38
CA VAL A 39 3.88 13.62 5.33
C VAL A 39 2.91 14.43 4.47
N LEU A 40 1.79 13.83 4.07
CA LEU A 40 0.91 14.30 3.00
C LEU A 40 -0.37 15.01 3.48
N SER A 41 -0.50 15.42 4.73
CA SER A 41 -1.74 16.05 5.24
C SER A 41 -3.02 15.31 4.79
N LEU A 42 -2.98 13.99 4.70
CA LEU A 42 -4.17 13.20 4.41
C LEU A 42 -5.03 13.29 5.67
N ASP A 43 -6.27 13.75 5.54
CA ASP A 43 -7.14 14.01 6.68
C ASP A 43 -7.35 12.73 7.49
N GLN A 44 -6.63 12.63 8.60
CA GLN A 44 -6.79 11.57 9.60
C GLN A 44 -8.09 11.74 10.39
N THR A 45 -8.98 12.66 10.01
CA THR A 45 -10.30 12.80 10.61
C THR A 45 -11.33 11.86 9.99
N GLU A 46 -11.04 11.30 8.81
CA GLU A 46 -11.88 10.25 8.25
C GLU A 46 -11.69 8.94 9.01
N HIS A 47 -12.79 8.42 9.60
CA HIS A 47 -12.80 7.20 10.39
C HIS A 47 -12.14 6.01 9.67
N ASN A 48 -12.28 5.95 8.34
CA ASN A 48 -11.66 4.92 7.50
C ASN A 48 -10.13 5.03 7.52
N ILE A 49 -9.56 6.23 7.37
CA ILE A 49 -8.10 6.44 7.35
C ILE A 49 -7.49 6.20 8.74
N VAL A 50 -8.16 6.64 9.81
CA VAL A 50 -7.71 6.38 11.19
C VAL A 50 -7.56 4.88 11.43
N ARG A 51 -8.59 4.12 11.05
CA ARG A 51 -8.60 2.68 11.24
C ARG A 51 -7.50 1.97 10.45
N LEU A 52 -7.23 2.42 9.22
CA LEU A 52 -6.17 1.85 8.37
C LEU A 52 -4.75 2.25 8.81
N THR A 53 -4.60 3.25 9.67
CA THR A 53 -3.29 3.70 10.18
C THR A 53 -3.02 3.24 11.62
N ASP A 54 -4.00 2.66 12.31
CA ASP A 54 -3.86 2.12 13.67
C ASP A 54 -3.14 0.76 13.71
N TYR A 55 -1.83 0.80 13.49
CA TYR A 55 -0.97 -0.39 13.43
C TYR A 55 -0.89 -1.21 14.74
N HIS A 56 -1.29 -0.64 15.89
CA HIS A 56 -1.35 -1.39 17.14
C HIS A 56 -2.53 -2.37 17.14
N ASN A 57 -3.63 -1.99 16.48
CA ASN A 57 -4.85 -2.78 16.39
C ASN A 57 -5.01 -3.48 15.05
N TYR A 58 -3.89 -3.83 14.39
CA TYR A 58 -3.89 -4.47 13.06
C TYR A 58 -4.74 -5.74 12.97
N HIS A 59 -4.89 -6.47 14.07
CA HIS A 59 -5.68 -7.70 14.12
C HIS A 59 -7.18 -7.45 13.93
N LEU A 60 -7.66 -6.22 14.12
CA LEU A 60 -9.07 -5.83 13.93
C LEU A 60 -9.44 -5.53 12.48
N LEU A 61 -8.46 -5.37 11.58
CA LEU A 61 -8.72 -5.07 10.17
C LEU A 61 -9.36 -6.26 9.46
N THR A 62 -10.53 -6.03 8.87
CA THR A 62 -11.20 -7.02 8.02
C THR A 62 -10.40 -7.29 6.74
N ASN A 63 -10.78 -8.31 5.98
CA ASN A 63 -10.14 -8.62 4.70
C ASN A 63 -10.34 -7.48 3.68
N GLU A 64 -11.53 -6.86 3.66
CA GLU A 64 -11.84 -5.72 2.79
C GLU A 64 -11.01 -4.49 3.16
N GLU A 65 -10.89 -4.19 4.47
CA GLU A 65 -10.05 -3.11 4.98
C GLU A 65 -8.56 -3.37 4.69
N THR A 66 -8.13 -4.62 4.78
CA THR A 66 -6.75 -5.02 4.44
C THR A 66 -6.47 -4.83 2.95
N ALA A 67 -7.43 -5.16 2.08
CA ALA A 67 -7.31 -4.90 0.64
C ALA A 67 -7.26 -3.40 0.34
N ALA A 68 -8.11 -2.60 0.99
CA ALA A 68 -8.10 -1.14 0.86
C ALA A 68 -6.76 -0.53 1.33
N MET A 69 -6.22 -0.99 2.46
CA MET A 69 -4.89 -0.60 2.94
C MET A 69 -3.81 -0.91 1.91
N VAL A 70 -3.78 -2.12 1.36
CA VAL A 70 -2.78 -2.50 0.34
C VAL A 70 -2.90 -1.62 -0.90
N LEU A 71 -4.12 -1.32 -1.36
CA LEU A 71 -4.36 -0.44 -2.49
C LEU A 71 -3.84 0.98 -2.23
N LEU A 72 -4.13 1.55 -1.05
CA LEU A 72 -3.63 2.87 -0.66
C LEU A 72 -2.10 2.90 -0.58
N CYS A 73 -1.48 1.88 0.01
CA CYS A 73 -0.01 1.79 0.05
C CYS A 73 0.58 1.68 -1.36
N THR A 74 -0.06 0.97 -2.27
CA THR A 74 0.37 0.87 -3.68
C THR A 74 0.22 2.21 -4.40
N LEU A 75 -0.81 3.00 -4.09
CA LEU A 75 -1.00 4.34 -4.65
C LEU A 75 0.04 5.34 -4.11
N LEU A 76 0.41 5.17 -2.84
CA LEU A 76 1.44 5.95 -2.14
C LEU A 76 2.80 5.26 -2.24
N ASP A 77 3.19 4.88 -3.46
CA ASP A 77 4.43 4.14 -3.70
C ASP A 77 5.67 5.01 -3.44
N PRO A 78 6.68 4.51 -2.69
CA PRO A 78 7.85 5.28 -2.32
C PRO A 78 8.67 5.72 -3.53
N VAL A 79 8.66 5.02 -4.67
CA VAL A 79 9.41 5.44 -5.87
C VAL A 79 8.82 6.72 -6.43
N SER A 80 7.49 6.85 -6.41
CA SER A 80 6.79 8.05 -6.90
C SER A 80 6.93 9.24 -5.94
N LEU A 81 7.13 8.97 -4.66
CA LEU A 81 7.27 9.99 -3.60
C LEU A 81 8.74 10.40 -3.37
N ASN A 82 9.69 9.58 -3.82
CA ASN A 82 11.11 9.81 -3.63
C ASN A 82 11.54 11.09 -4.35
N ASP A 83 12.44 11.83 -3.71
CA ASP A 83 12.93 13.13 -4.17
C ASP A 83 11.87 14.25 -4.23
N VAL A 84 10.63 13.96 -3.79
CA VAL A 84 9.54 14.94 -3.72
C VAL A 84 9.17 15.25 -2.28
N CYS A 85 8.79 14.24 -1.49
CA CYS A 85 8.42 14.40 -0.09
C CYS A 85 9.09 13.39 0.84
N ILE A 86 9.65 12.31 0.29
CA ILE A 86 10.49 11.36 1.03
C ILE A 86 11.86 11.27 0.38
N PHE A 87 12.92 11.09 1.18
CA PHE A 87 14.30 11.08 0.71
C PHE A 87 15.09 9.96 1.37
N HIS A 88 15.86 9.22 0.56
CA HIS A 88 16.82 8.26 1.08
C HIS A 88 18.07 9.02 1.57
N GLU A 89 18.12 9.31 2.87
CA GLU A 89 19.23 10.01 3.51
C GLU A 89 19.46 9.45 4.92
N GLU A 90 20.40 8.52 5.03
CA GLU A 90 20.65 7.82 6.29
C GLU A 90 21.22 8.73 7.37
N ASN A 91 22.07 9.70 6.97
CA ASN A 91 22.71 10.63 7.91
C ASN A 91 21.68 11.52 8.62
N ALA A 92 20.61 11.89 7.92
CA ALA A 92 19.54 12.71 8.47
C ALA A 92 18.71 11.95 9.54
N CYS A 93 18.65 10.62 9.43
CA CYS A 93 17.89 9.75 10.34
C CYS A 93 18.60 9.50 11.68
N GLY A 94 19.92 9.69 11.76
CA GLY A 94 20.70 9.41 12.98
C GLY A 94 20.55 7.94 13.41
N SER A 95 20.15 7.69 14.66
CA SER A 95 19.95 6.33 15.21
C SER A 95 18.62 5.69 14.83
N TYR A 96 17.69 6.43 14.21
CA TYR A 96 16.36 5.94 13.86
C TYR A 96 16.32 5.35 12.44
N GLY A 97 15.25 4.61 12.12
CA GLY A 97 15.01 4.06 10.78
C GLY A 97 14.49 5.11 9.79
N ASN A 98 13.74 6.09 10.30
CA ASN A 98 13.24 7.24 9.55
C ASN A 98 13.16 8.47 10.49
N GLU A 99 13.09 9.66 9.90
CA GLU A 99 12.97 10.93 10.63
C GLU A 99 12.09 11.91 9.85
N PHE A 100 11.32 12.73 10.56
CA PHE A 100 10.40 13.70 9.97
C PHE A 100 10.87 15.12 10.20
N PHE A 101 10.74 15.96 9.18
CA PHE A 101 11.17 17.34 9.20
C PHE A 101 10.05 18.29 8.80
N GLU A 102 9.84 19.36 9.57
CA GLU A 102 8.89 20.42 9.22
C GLU A 102 9.43 21.31 8.09
N ILE A 103 8.56 21.63 7.13
CA ILE A 103 8.88 22.53 6.02
C ILE A 103 8.65 23.98 6.48
N ASN A 104 9.71 24.68 6.91
CA ASN A 104 9.62 26.12 7.15
C ASN A 104 9.86 26.92 5.86
N ALA A 105 8.77 27.30 5.20
CA ALA A 105 8.75 27.97 3.90
C ALA A 105 9.54 29.30 3.81
N ARG A 106 10.03 29.87 4.92
CA ARG A 106 10.75 31.15 4.91
C ARG A 106 12.26 31.05 4.69
N ARG A 107 12.88 29.86 4.70
CA ARG A 107 14.36 29.77 4.83
C ARG A 107 15.09 28.68 4.06
N THR A 108 14.40 27.84 3.30
CA THR A 108 15.05 26.68 2.67
C THR A 108 14.64 26.50 1.21
N THR A 109 15.64 26.29 0.34
CA THR A 109 15.56 25.87 -1.08
C THR A 109 14.90 24.50 -1.28
N ILE A 110 14.34 23.92 -0.20
CA ILE A 110 13.94 22.52 -0.04
C ILE A 110 12.48 22.29 -0.46
N ALA A 111 11.70 23.34 -0.74
CA ALA A 111 10.29 23.20 -1.12
C ALA A 111 9.99 23.93 -2.43
N ALA A 112 10.27 23.28 -3.57
CA ALA A 112 9.70 23.71 -4.86
C ALA A 112 8.24 23.24 -5.03
N ALA A 113 7.83 22.15 -4.37
CA ALA A 113 6.47 21.64 -4.39
C ALA A 113 5.84 21.70 -2.99
N GLN A 114 4.70 22.37 -2.86
CA GLN A 114 3.87 22.36 -1.64
C GLN A 114 2.76 21.30 -1.70
N SER A 115 2.63 20.61 -2.84
CA SER A 115 1.62 19.58 -3.09
C SER A 115 2.07 18.60 -4.16
N ILE A 116 1.54 17.38 -4.13
CA ILE A 116 1.71 16.36 -5.17
C ILE A 116 0.36 15.89 -5.70
N MET A 117 0.36 15.22 -6.85
CA MET A 117 -0.82 14.51 -7.36
C MET A 117 -0.76 13.06 -6.90
N VAL A 118 -1.78 12.60 -6.17
CA VAL A 118 -1.97 11.20 -5.80
C VAL A 118 -3.24 10.72 -6.49
N GLY A 119 -3.09 9.87 -7.51
CA GLY A 119 -4.16 9.63 -8.48
C GLY A 119 -4.57 10.95 -9.15
N ASN A 120 -5.84 11.32 -9.04
CA ASN A 120 -6.39 12.57 -9.59
C ASN A 120 -6.60 13.67 -8.54
N VAL A 121 -6.12 13.47 -7.31
CA VAL A 121 -6.31 14.41 -6.20
C VAL A 121 -5.00 15.13 -5.91
N ARG A 122 -5.07 16.45 -5.75
CA ARG A 122 -3.93 17.25 -5.28
C ARG A 122 -3.86 17.19 -3.76
N VAL A 123 -2.73 16.75 -3.23
CA VAL A 123 -2.50 16.51 -1.80
C VAL A 123 -1.35 17.40 -1.32
N ALA A 124 -1.53 18.10 -0.21
CA ALA A 124 -0.54 19.03 0.33
C ALA A 124 0.58 18.32 1.09
N ILE A 125 1.82 18.80 0.97
CA ILE A 125 2.95 18.27 1.72
C ILE A 125 3.11 19.09 3.00
N LYS A 126 3.02 18.44 4.17
CA LYS A 126 3.19 19.08 5.49
C LYS A 126 4.62 18.97 6.00
N LYS A 127 5.23 17.82 5.75
CA LYS A 127 6.52 17.41 6.28
C LYS A 127 7.30 16.70 5.19
N ILE A 128 8.60 16.65 5.40
CA ILE A 128 9.50 15.79 4.64
C ILE A 128 9.90 14.60 5.52
N MET A 129 10.06 13.43 4.94
CA MET A 129 10.58 12.26 5.64
C MET A 129 11.92 11.83 5.04
N CYS A 130 12.94 11.68 5.87
CA CYS A 130 14.13 10.92 5.49
C CYS A 130 13.99 9.48 5.99
N TYR A 131 14.50 8.52 5.25
CA TYR A 131 14.49 7.11 5.66
C TYR A 131 15.82 6.43 5.35
N LYS A 132 16.10 5.36 6.10
CA LYS A 132 17.11 4.35 5.78
C LYS A 132 16.49 3.24 4.95
N MET A 133 17.27 2.62 4.06
CA MET A 133 16.73 1.54 3.21
C MET A 133 16.15 0.39 4.03
N SER A 134 16.78 0.03 5.16
CA SER A 134 16.28 -0.98 6.09
C SER A 134 14.89 -0.69 6.66
N TRP A 135 14.53 0.59 6.81
CA TRP A 135 13.18 0.98 7.23
C TRP A 135 12.17 0.74 6.11
N LEU A 136 12.54 1.07 4.87
CA LEU A 136 11.66 0.92 3.71
C LEU A 136 11.43 -0.55 3.39
N GLU A 137 12.49 -1.35 3.43
CA GLU A 137 12.42 -2.80 3.23
C GLU A 137 11.44 -3.44 4.23
N LYS A 138 11.67 -3.17 5.52
CA LYS A 138 10.90 -3.76 6.62
C LYS A 138 9.45 -3.31 6.69
N ASN A 139 9.16 -2.05 6.35
CA ASN A 139 7.82 -1.47 6.56
C ASN A 139 6.98 -1.37 5.27
N TYR A 140 7.59 -1.45 4.10
CA TYR A 140 6.89 -1.35 2.82
C TYR A 140 7.17 -2.54 1.90
N ILE A 141 8.42 -2.77 1.51
CA ILE A 141 8.75 -3.71 0.42
C ILE A 141 8.38 -5.14 0.79
N GLU A 142 8.90 -5.65 1.91
CA GLU A 142 8.62 -7.00 2.39
C GLU A 142 7.11 -7.24 2.63
N PRO A 143 6.41 -6.41 3.41
CA PRO A 143 5.02 -6.67 3.70
C PRO A 143 4.10 -6.45 2.49
N LEU A 144 4.39 -5.50 1.60
CA LEU A 144 3.63 -5.36 0.35
C LEU A 144 3.84 -6.58 -0.56
N GLY A 145 5.08 -7.04 -0.70
CA GLY A 145 5.43 -8.25 -1.44
C GLY A 145 4.67 -9.48 -0.94
N PHE A 146 4.54 -9.63 0.39
CA PHE A 146 3.74 -10.68 1.01
C PHE A 146 2.26 -10.64 0.54
N PHE A 147 1.62 -9.48 0.58
CA PHE A 147 0.21 -9.36 0.17
C PHE A 147 0.02 -9.54 -1.34
N ILE A 148 0.92 -9.01 -2.16
CA ILE A 148 0.88 -9.23 -3.62
C ILE A 148 0.93 -10.74 -3.93
N ALA A 149 1.86 -11.47 -3.32
CA ALA A 149 1.98 -12.92 -3.50
C ALA A 149 0.72 -13.65 -3.01
N LEU A 150 0.16 -13.25 -1.86
CA LEU A 150 -1.07 -13.81 -1.30
C LEU A 150 -2.25 -13.65 -2.27
N TYR A 151 -2.48 -12.45 -2.79
CA TYR A 151 -3.58 -12.20 -3.72
C TYR A 151 -3.38 -12.92 -5.06
N GLN A 152 -2.16 -12.96 -5.59
CA GLN A 152 -1.87 -13.74 -6.80
C GLN A 152 -2.18 -15.22 -6.63
N ASN A 153 -1.85 -15.80 -5.48
CA ASN A 153 -2.13 -17.20 -5.18
C ASN A 153 -3.64 -17.47 -5.06
N ALA A 154 -4.39 -16.57 -4.41
CA ALA A 154 -5.85 -16.68 -4.31
C ALA A 154 -6.53 -16.63 -5.70
N SER A 155 -6.12 -15.70 -6.56
CA SER A 155 -6.65 -15.59 -7.93
C SER A 155 -6.38 -16.85 -8.76
N ARG A 156 -5.20 -17.45 -8.62
CA ARG A 156 -4.85 -18.71 -9.29
C ARG A 156 -5.71 -19.89 -8.83
N GLN A 157 -6.03 -19.96 -7.54
CA GLN A 157 -6.89 -21.02 -7.00
C GLN A 157 -8.32 -20.91 -7.53
N GLN A 158 -8.87 -19.69 -7.60
CA GLN A 158 -10.20 -19.46 -8.17
C GLN A 158 -10.27 -19.86 -9.66
N GLN A 159 -9.27 -19.49 -10.46
CA GLN A 159 -9.21 -19.89 -11.87
C GLN A 159 -9.22 -21.42 -12.05
N ARG A 160 -8.46 -22.15 -11.22
CA ARG A 160 -8.44 -23.62 -11.26
C ARG A 160 -9.80 -24.24 -10.93
N GLN A 161 -10.55 -23.65 -10.01
CA GLN A 161 -11.89 -24.15 -9.66
C GLN A 161 -12.88 -23.94 -10.81
N ILE A 162 -12.85 -22.79 -11.50
CA ILE A 162 -13.73 -22.50 -12.64
C ILE A 162 -13.49 -23.47 -13.81
N THR A 163 -12.23 -23.82 -14.09
CA THR A 163 -11.89 -24.79 -15.15
C THR A 163 -12.41 -26.21 -14.85
N HIS A 164 -12.58 -26.57 -13.56
CA HIS A 164 -13.07 -27.90 -13.18
C HIS A 164 -14.60 -28.03 -13.22
N THR A 165 -15.36 -26.95 -13.01
CA THR A 165 -16.83 -26.95 -13.05
C THR A 165 -17.43 -26.74 -14.44
N SER A 166 -16.64 -26.32 -15.43
CA SER A 166 -17.09 -26.12 -16.82
C SER A 166 -17.02 -27.38 -17.70
N ARG A 167 -17.19 -28.59 -17.14
CA ARG A 167 -17.47 -29.78 -17.96
C ARG A 167 -18.95 -29.73 -18.35
N PRO A 168 -19.32 -29.51 -19.63
CA PRO A 168 -20.72 -29.61 -20.01
C PRO A 168 -21.14 -31.05 -19.80
N THR A 169 -22.12 -31.27 -18.93
CA THR A 169 -22.88 -32.52 -18.91
C THR A 169 -23.63 -32.59 -20.24
N VAL A 170 -23.06 -33.29 -21.21
CA VAL A 170 -23.79 -33.67 -22.42
C VAL A 170 -24.88 -34.63 -21.97
N ALA A 171 -26.10 -34.12 -21.81
CA ALA A 171 -27.27 -34.96 -21.69
C ALA A 171 -27.43 -35.70 -23.01
N TYR A 172 -27.05 -36.97 -23.03
CA TYR A 172 -27.34 -37.87 -24.15
C TYR A 172 -28.86 -38.04 -24.20
N ILE A 173 -29.50 -37.46 -25.22
CA ILE A 173 -30.90 -37.78 -25.53
C ILE A 173 -30.84 -39.14 -26.22
N ASP A 174 -31.24 -40.18 -25.50
CA ASP A 174 -31.34 -41.54 -26.02
C ASP A 174 -32.56 -41.63 -26.95
N THR A 175 -32.35 -41.35 -28.23
CA THR A 175 -33.30 -41.71 -29.29
C THR A 175 -32.97 -43.11 -29.79
N SER A 176 -33.37 -44.13 -29.03
CA SER A 176 -33.42 -45.51 -29.50
C SER A 176 -34.87 -45.98 -29.64
N SER A 177 -35.09 -46.69 -30.75
CA SER A 177 -36.27 -47.51 -31.07
C SER A 177 -37.53 -46.81 -31.56
N ASN A 178 -37.69 -46.75 -32.90
CA ASN A 178 -38.76 -47.52 -33.55
C ASN A 178 -38.58 -47.54 -35.08
N THR A 179 -37.89 -48.58 -35.55
CA THR A 179 -38.10 -49.16 -36.88
C THR A 179 -38.81 -50.50 -36.70
N CYS A 180 -40.06 -50.63 -37.16
CA CYS A 180 -40.45 -51.82 -37.91
C CYS A 180 -41.77 -51.66 -38.68
N CYS A 181 -41.75 -52.34 -39.82
CA CYS A 181 -42.64 -52.37 -40.97
C CYS A 181 -44.07 -52.93 -40.75
N CYS A 182 -44.93 -52.57 -41.70
CA CYS A 182 -45.97 -53.36 -42.39
C CYS A 182 -46.95 -54.25 -41.59
N SER A 183 -48.26 -53.96 -41.69
CA SER A 183 -49.27 -54.71 -42.50
C SER A 183 -50.70 -54.46 -41.97
N ILE A 184 -51.71 -54.75 -42.82
CA ILE A 184 -53.18 -54.74 -42.61
C ILE A 184 -53.78 -53.36 -43.00
N LEU A 185 -54.57 -53.19 -44.08
CA LEU A 185 -55.57 -54.04 -44.77
C LEU A 185 -55.50 -53.85 -46.30
#